data_AF-K6YY73-F1
#
_entry.id   AF-K6YY73-F1
#
_cell.length_a   1.000
_cell.length_b   1.000
_cell.length_c   1.000
_cell.angle_alpha   90.00
_cell.angle_beta   90.00
_cell.angle_gamma   90.00
#
_symmetry.space_group_name_H-M   'P 1'
#
loop_
_entity.id
_entity.type
_entity.pdbx_description
1 polymer ?
#
loop_
_entity_poly.entity_id
_entity_poly.type
_entity_poly.pdbx_seq_one_letter_code
_entity_poly.pdbx_strand_id
1 'polypeptide(L)'
;MQEQQPSFLINPNIKAEIIQIGEEKTPIIIIDDLAVDNKDVINYACTTSKFTNDLATFYPGIRSPLPQPYVITILQAVYRGICQVYQVPIELKLIPLNQSYSLLTKAQSELHLLQCMPHFDTSKAYHFAVLHYLNSGSHGNTGFFRHIPTGYERISDSRSEHYVSSAKAFIAENGDPMQKYVTCSDKHYELYHEVEYKPNRLIIYPGNLLHSTIVDIDTDINSDPKCGRLTANMFIDFQ
;
A
#
# COMPACT_ATOMS: atom_id res chain seq x y z
N MET A 1 -1.19 -20.14 -27.14
CA MET A 1 -1.25 -20.71 -25.78
C MET A 1 -2.21 -19.85 -24.98
N GLN A 2 -3.30 -20.39 -24.46
CA GLN A 2 -4.05 -19.69 -23.41
C GLN A 2 -3.14 -19.61 -22.19
N GLU A 3 -2.80 -18.41 -21.75
CA GLU A 3 -2.07 -18.21 -20.50
C GLU A 3 -2.88 -18.86 -19.37
N GLN A 4 -2.26 -19.79 -18.65
CA GLN A 4 -2.86 -20.42 -17.48
C GLN A 4 -3.09 -19.34 -16.42
N GLN A 5 -4.35 -19.08 -16.11
CA GLN A 5 -4.74 -18.15 -15.05
C GLN A 5 -4.43 -18.79 -13.69
N PRO A 6 -3.90 -18.04 -12.71
CA PRO A 6 -3.65 -18.61 -11.39
C PRO A 6 -4.97 -18.92 -10.70
N SER A 7 -5.04 -20.08 -10.04
CA SER A 7 -6.15 -20.39 -9.14
C SER A 7 -6.00 -19.53 -7.88
N PHE A 8 -7.10 -18.96 -7.40
CA PHE A 8 -7.11 -18.22 -6.15
C PHE A 8 -8.47 -18.39 -5.48
N LEU A 9 -8.47 -18.94 -4.27
CA LEU A 9 -9.68 -19.22 -3.50
C LEU A 9 -9.60 -18.51 -2.17
N ILE A 10 -10.63 -17.73 -1.86
CA ILE A 10 -10.79 -17.09 -0.55
C ILE A 10 -10.99 -18.17 0.49
N ASN A 11 -10.26 -18.06 1.60
CA ASN A 11 -10.41 -18.95 2.73
C ASN A 11 -11.77 -18.70 3.41
N PRO A 12 -12.63 -19.72 3.59
CA PRO A 12 -13.90 -19.53 4.30
C PRO A 12 -13.74 -19.13 5.77
N ASN A 13 -12.54 -19.32 6.34
CA ASN A 13 -12.19 -19.00 7.72
C ASN A 13 -11.21 -17.81 7.82
N ILE A 14 -11.34 -16.80 6.94
CA ILE A 14 -10.55 -15.56 7.05
C ILE A 14 -10.62 -14.99 8.47
N LYS A 15 -9.53 -14.37 8.92
CA LYS A 15 -9.47 -13.67 10.21
C LYS A 15 -9.45 -12.17 9.93
N ALA A 16 -10.62 -11.56 9.90
CA ALA A 16 -10.78 -10.13 9.66
C ALA A 16 -10.84 -9.35 10.97
N GLU A 17 -10.11 -8.25 11.04
CA GLU A 17 -10.11 -7.28 12.13
C GLU A 17 -10.25 -5.87 11.56
N ILE A 18 -10.96 -5.01 12.27
CA ILE A 18 -11.02 -3.58 12.00
C ILE A 18 -10.42 -2.88 13.20
N ILE A 19 -9.34 -2.15 12.99
CA ILE A 19 -8.70 -1.34 14.04
C ILE A 19 -8.81 0.14 13.70
N GLN A 20 -8.93 0.97 14.73
CA GLN A 20 -8.88 2.42 14.60
C GLN A 20 -7.47 2.89 14.93
N ILE A 21 -6.83 3.58 13.99
CA ILE A 21 -5.46 4.06 14.14
C ILE A 21 -5.42 5.59 14.28
N GLY A 22 -4.41 6.07 15.01
CA GLY A 22 -4.15 7.49 15.17
C GLY A 22 -5.17 8.23 16.04
N GLU A 23 -5.00 9.54 16.11
CA GLU A 23 -5.90 10.47 16.80
C GLU A 23 -7.21 10.68 16.03
N GLU A 24 -7.15 10.62 14.69
CA GLU A 24 -8.34 10.70 13.84
C GLU A 24 -9.19 9.40 13.89
N LYS A 25 -8.71 8.36 14.60
CA LYS A 25 -9.35 7.05 14.76
C LYS A 25 -9.78 6.44 13.43
N THR A 26 -8.91 6.57 12.43
CA THR A 26 -9.20 6.13 11.07
C THR A 26 -9.31 4.60 11.07
N PRO A 27 -10.42 4.00 10.62
CA PRO A 27 -10.51 2.56 10.53
C PRO A 27 -9.60 2.06 9.41
N ILE A 28 -8.90 0.95 9.67
CA ILE A 28 -8.26 0.13 8.65
C ILE A 28 -8.73 -1.32 8.81
N ILE A 29 -8.76 -2.07 7.72
CA ILE A 29 -9.19 -3.47 7.70
C ILE A 29 -7.95 -4.33 7.53
N ILE A 30 -7.77 -5.33 8.40
CA ILE A 30 -6.70 -6.32 8.32
C ILE A 30 -7.36 -7.69 8.18
N ILE A 31 -6.95 -8.47 7.19
CA ILE A 31 -7.48 -9.79 6.91
C ILE A 31 -6.32 -10.77 6.85
N ASP A 32 -6.19 -11.58 7.89
CA ASP A 32 -5.27 -12.70 7.94
C ASP A 32 -5.87 -13.95 7.29
N ASP A 33 -4.99 -14.80 6.77
CA ASP A 33 -5.32 -16.06 6.11
C ASP A 33 -6.31 -15.87 4.95
N LEU A 34 -6.13 -14.81 4.13
CA LEU A 34 -7.07 -14.40 3.08
C LEU A 34 -7.41 -15.54 2.11
N ALA A 35 -6.38 -16.20 1.59
CA ALA A 35 -6.50 -17.29 0.63
C ALA A 35 -6.32 -18.65 1.29
N VAL A 36 -6.90 -19.70 0.71
CA VAL A 36 -6.58 -21.09 1.09
C VAL A 36 -5.10 -21.38 0.81
N ASP A 37 -4.59 -20.89 -0.33
CA ASP A 37 -3.17 -20.92 -0.71
C ASP A 37 -2.89 -19.70 -1.61
N ASN A 38 -1.72 -19.07 -1.46
CA ASN A 38 -1.25 -17.96 -2.30
C ASN A 38 -0.06 -18.34 -3.22
N LYS A 39 0.33 -19.62 -3.29
CA LYS A 39 1.42 -20.08 -4.16
C LYS A 39 1.17 -19.85 -5.64
N ASP A 40 -0.05 -20.06 -6.13
CA ASP A 40 -0.33 -19.91 -7.56
C ASP A 40 -0.18 -18.46 -8.04
N VAL A 41 -0.60 -17.49 -7.22
CA VAL A 41 -0.42 -16.07 -7.53
C VAL A 41 1.07 -15.67 -7.49
N ILE A 42 1.85 -16.20 -6.53
CA ILE A 42 3.31 -16.01 -6.48
C ILE A 42 4.01 -16.67 -7.68
N ASN A 43 3.63 -17.90 -8.04
CA ASN A 43 4.17 -18.64 -9.17
C ASN A 43 3.91 -17.91 -10.49
N TYR A 44 2.72 -17.31 -10.64
CA TYR A 44 2.41 -16.48 -11.79
C TYR A 44 3.34 -15.27 -11.88
N ALA A 45 3.58 -14.59 -10.74
CA ALA A 45 4.54 -13.50 -10.67
C ALA A 45 5.97 -13.94 -11.08
N CYS A 46 6.39 -15.14 -10.67
CA CYS A 46 7.74 -15.65 -10.96
C CYS A 46 7.94 -16.12 -12.41
N THR A 47 6.89 -16.63 -13.06
CA THR A 47 7.03 -17.38 -14.32
C THR A 47 6.42 -16.66 -15.53
N THR A 48 5.43 -15.80 -15.31
CA THR A 48 4.62 -15.21 -16.39
C THR A 48 4.70 -13.68 -16.40
N SER A 49 4.71 -13.06 -15.22
CA SER A 49 4.77 -11.60 -15.11
C SER A 49 6.07 -11.02 -15.65
N LYS A 50 5.95 -9.87 -16.32
CA LYS A 50 7.09 -9.06 -16.76
C LYS A 50 7.13 -7.81 -15.91
N PHE A 51 8.16 -7.69 -15.08
CA PHE A 51 8.36 -6.53 -14.23
C PHE A 51 9.11 -5.43 -14.97
N THR A 52 8.63 -4.20 -14.85
CA THR A 52 9.22 -3.01 -15.46
C THR A 52 9.25 -1.87 -14.45
N ASN A 53 10.17 -0.92 -14.63
CA ASN A 53 10.20 0.29 -13.81
C ASN A 53 8.86 1.03 -13.91
N ASP A 54 8.29 1.41 -12.77
CA ASP A 54 7.10 2.24 -12.71
C ASP A 54 7.51 3.72 -12.78
N LEU A 55 7.45 4.30 -13.98
CA LEU A 55 7.74 5.71 -14.20
C LEU A 55 6.56 6.62 -13.86
N ALA A 56 5.37 6.07 -13.61
CA ALA A 56 4.13 6.84 -13.49
C ALA A 56 3.75 7.13 -12.04
N THR A 57 4.06 6.23 -11.09
CA THR A 57 3.52 6.31 -9.71
C THR A 57 4.57 6.65 -8.64
N PHE A 58 5.79 7.04 -9.02
CA PHE A 58 6.92 7.24 -8.10
C PHE A 58 7.24 6.04 -7.20
N TYR A 59 6.74 4.85 -7.51
CA TYR A 59 7.05 3.64 -6.76
C TYR A 59 8.56 3.32 -6.84
N PRO A 60 9.27 3.08 -5.73
CA PRO A 60 10.72 2.86 -5.71
C PRO A 60 11.12 1.43 -6.11
N GLY A 61 10.63 0.97 -7.26
CA GLY A 61 11.02 -0.31 -7.82
C GLY A 61 10.26 -0.70 -9.07
N ILE A 62 10.14 -2.01 -9.27
CA ILE A 62 9.55 -2.62 -10.46
C ILE A 62 8.15 -3.16 -10.18
N ARG A 63 7.30 -3.10 -11.21
CA ARG A 63 5.90 -3.54 -11.13
C ARG A 63 5.51 -4.35 -12.35
N SER A 64 4.48 -5.17 -12.18
CA SER A 64 3.86 -5.94 -13.26
C SER A 64 2.35 -6.01 -13.05
N PRO A 65 1.51 -5.98 -14.09
CA PRO A 65 0.06 -6.11 -13.92
C PRO A 65 -0.35 -7.38 -13.17
N LEU A 66 -1.39 -7.27 -12.33
CA LEU A 66 -2.00 -8.42 -11.67
C LEU A 66 -2.90 -9.22 -12.63
N PRO A 67 -3.03 -10.55 -12.44
CA PRO A 67 -4.01 -11.35 -13.15
C PRO A 67 -5.43 -10.86 -12.86
N GLN A 68 -6.23 -10.60 -13.89
CA GLN A 68 -7.58 -10.07 -13.73
C GLN A 68 -8.51 -10.96 -12.89
N PRO A 69 -8.54 -12.30 -13.05
CA PRO A 69 -9.38 -13.16 -12.20
C PRO A 69 -9.03 -13.08 -10.71
N TYR A 70 -7.74 -12.91 -10.40
CA TYR A 70 -7.26 -12.74 -9.03
C TYR A 70 -7.77 -11.42 -8.43
N VAL A 71 -7.64 -10.30 -9.16
CA VAL A 71 -8.16 -8.99 -8.74
C VAL A 71 -9.67 -9.06 -8.50
N ILE A 72 -10.43 -9.62 -9.43
CA ILE A 72 -11.89 -9.75 -9.31
C ILE A 72 -12.27 -10.54 -8.06
N THR A 73 -11.58 -11.67 -7.81
CA THR A 73 -11.84 -12.54 -6.65
C THR A 73 -11.62 -11.79 -5.33
N ILE A 74 -10.52 -11.03 -5.21
CA ILE A 74 -10.25 -10.24 -4.01
C ILE A 74 -11.30 -9.13 -3.84
N LEU A 75 -11.55 -8.34 -4.88
CA LEU A 75 -12.46 -7.20 -4.79
C LEU A 75 -13.89 -7.64 -4.46
N GLN A 76 -14.36 -8.76 -5.02
CA GLN A 76 -15.67 -9.33 -4.66
C GLN A 76 -15.75 -9.74 -3.19
N ALA A 77 -14.65 -10.28 -2.63
CA ALA A 77 -14.61 -10.71 -1.24
C ALA A 77 -14.66 -9.53 -0.25
N VAL A 78 -14.00 -8.42 -0.57
CA VAL A 78 -13.84 -7.29 0.37
C VAL A 78 -14.83 -6.16 0.15
N TYR A 79 -15.48 -6.07 -1.02
CA TYR A 79 -16.35 -4.95 -1.42
C TYR A 79 -17.36 -4.54 -0.34
N ARG A 80 -18.14 -5.49 0.17
CA ARG A 80 -19.19 -5.19 1.17
C ARG A 80 -18.59 -4.71 2.49
N GLY A 81 -17.47 -5.29 2.91
CA GLY A 81 -16.76 -4.89 4.12
C GLY A 81 -16.26 -3.44 4.02
N ILE A 82 -15.67 -3.07 2.86
CA ILE A 82 -15.24 -1.70 2.60
C ILE A 82 -16.42 -0.73 2.67
N CYS A 83 -17.52 -1.02 1.96
CA CYS A 83 -18.70 -0.15 1.98
C CYS A 83 -19.26 0.04 3.40
N GLN A 84 -19.32 -1.03 4.19
CA GLN A 84 -19.84 -0.98 5.56
C GLN A 84 -18.91 -0.23 6.52
N VAL A 85 -17.60 -0.47 6.47
CA VAL A 85 -16.63 0.15 7.38
C VAL A 85 -16.52 1.64 7.12
N TYR A 86 -16.43 2.04 5.85
CA TYR A 86 -16.20 3.42 5.45
C TYR A 86 -17.48 4.20 5.12
N GLN A 87 -18.66 3.58 5.32
CA GLN A 87 -19.98 4.17 5.05
C GLN A 87 -20.05 4.76 3.64
N VAL A 88 -19.59 3.99 2.65
CA VAL A 88 -19.57 4.41 1.25
C VAL A 88 -21.02 4.61 0.75
N PRO A 89 -21.36 5.76 0.14
CA PRO A 89 -22.69 6.01 -0.40
C PRO A 89 -23.10 4.97 -1.43
N ILE A 90 -24.37 4.54 -1.40
CA ILE A 90 -24.89 3.42 -2.19
C ILE A 90 -24.92 3.71 -3.71
N GLU A 91 -24.96 4.99 -4.06
CA GLU A 91 -24.94 5.48 -5.44
C GLU A 91 -23.57 5.34 -6.12
N LEU A 92 -22.48 5.25 -5.33
CA LEU A 92 -21.13 5.17 -5.87
C LEU A 92 -20.79 3.76 -6.34
N LYS A 93 -20.09 3.68 -7.47
CA LYS A 93 -19.64 2.42 -8.07
C LYS A 93 -18.16 2.23 -7.82
N LEU A 94 -17.77 0.99 -7.51
CA LEU A 94 -16.37 0.62 -7.40
C LEU A 94 -15.72 0.63 -8.79
N ILE A 95 -14.63 1.38 -8.90
CA ILE A 95 -13.76 1.47 -10.07
C ILE A 95 -12.36 0.96 -9.67
N PRO A 96 -11.90 -0.18 -10.20
CA PRO A 96 -10.53 -0.66 -9.98
C PRO A 96 -9.52 0.23 -10.72
N LEU A 97 -8.45 0.63 -10.03
CA LEU A 97 -7.37 1.47 -10.54
C LEU A 97 -6.01 0.83 -10.23
N ASN A 98 -5.04 0.89 -11.14
CA ASN A 98 -3.64 0.51 -10.88
C ASN A 98 -3.45 -0.83 -10.12
N GLN A 99 -3.61 -1.95 -10.81
CA GLN A 99 -3.59 -3.29 -10.24
C GLN A 99 -2.24 -3.97 -10.56
N SER A 100 -1.31 -3.99 -9.60
CA SER A 100 0.08 -4.38 -9.88
C SER A 100 0.72 -5.24 -8.79
N TYR A 101 1.44 -6.27 -9.20
CA TYR A 101 2.55 -6.79 -8.40
C TYR A 101 3.60 -5.69 -8.25
N SER A 102 4.20 -5.61 -7.07
CA SER A 102 5.20 -4.59 -6.76
C SER A 102 6.37 -5.18 -5.96
N LEU A 103 7.59 -4.84 -6.37
CA LEU A 103 8.86 -5.22 -5.74
C LEU A 103 9.74 -3.98 -5.56
N LEU A 104 10.28 -3.80 -4.36
CA LEU A 104 11.25 -2.73 -4.11
C LEU A 104 12.59 -3.13 -4.70
N THR A 105 13.19 -2.26 -5.51
CA THR A 105 14.49 -2.57 -6.16
C THR A 105 15.46 -1.41 -6.14
N LYS A 106 15.01 -0.24 -5.70
CA LYS A 106 15.80 0.98 -5.74
C LYS A 106 16.64 1.09 -4.48
N ALA A 107 17.95 1.28 -4.64
CA ALA A 107 18.84 1.55 -3.51
C ALA A 107 18.57 2.93 -2.92
N GLN A 108 18.92 3.14 -1.64
CA GLN A 108 18.68 4.42 -0.96
C GLN A 108 19.31 5.61 -1.72
N SER A 109 20.53 5.45 -2.25
CA SER A 109 21.24 6.48 -3.02
C SER A 109 20.58 6.88 -4.35
N GLU A 110 19.61 6.11 -4.81
CA GLU A 110 18.89 6.38 -6.06
C GLU A 110 17.55 7.09 -5.78
N LEU A 111 17.09 7.11 -4.53
CA LEU A 111 15.76 7.60 -4.17
C LEU A 111 15.57 9.06 -4.57
N HIS A 112 14.39 9.34 -5.09
CA HIS A 112 13.92 10.71 -5.27
C HIS A 112 13.52 11.31 -3.91
N LEU A 113 13.54 12.63 -3.79
CA LEU A 113 13.13 13.36 -2.58
C LEU A 113 11.79 12.87 -2.02
N LEU A 114 10.78 12.77 -2.87
CA LEU A 114 9.43 12.31 -2.50
C LEU A 114 9.37 10.82 -2.09
N GLN A 115 10.38 10.01 -2.41
CA GLN A 115 10.49 8.62 -1.96
C GLN A 115 11.17 8.52 -0.57
N CYS A 116 11.65 9.64 -0.03
CA CYS A 116 12.31 9.73 1.27
C CYS A 116 11.37 10.29 2.36
N MET A 117 10.07 10.37 2.07
CA MET A 117 9.03 10.92 2.95
C MET A 117 7.77 10.06 2.87
N PRO A 118 6.91 10.05 3.91
CA PRO A 118 5.60 9.45 3.81
C PRO A 118 4.78 10.13 2.71
N HIS A 119 3.89 9.36 2.09
CA HIS A 119 3.02 9.82 1.00
C HIS A 119 1.57 9.47 1.27
N PHE A 120 0.68 10.06 0.48
CA PHE A 120 -0.71 9.66 0.35
C PHE A 120 -0.99 9.49 -1.15
N ASP A 121 -1.87 8.57 -1.51
CA ASP A 121 -2.17 8.22 -2.91
C ASP A 121 -3.01 9.29 -3.60
N THR A 122 -3.99 9.82 -2.87
CA THR A 122 -4.93 10.83 -3.35
C THR A 122 -5.66 11.48 -2.19
N SER A 123 -6.24 12.65 -2.42
CA SER A 123 -7.04 13.38 -1.43
C SER A 123 -8.53 12.99 -1.41
N LYS A 124 -8.96 12.13 -2.34
CA LYS A 124 -10.34 11.63 -2.45
C LYS A 124 -10.77 10.84 -1.21
N ALA A 125 -12.00 11.07 -0.77
CA ALA A 125 -12.55 10.44 0.44
C ALA A 125 -12.77 8.92 0.33
N TYR A 126 -13.18 8.44 -0.85
CA TYR A 126 -13.51 7.04 -1.11
C TYR A 126 -12.54 6.36 -2.08
N HIS A 127 -11.25 6.69 -1.91
CA HIS A 127 -10.16 5.95 -2.53
C HIS A 127 -9.50 5.05 -1.49
N PHE A 128 -9.25 3.79 -1.85
CA PHE A 128 -8.67 2.82 -0.94
C PHE A 128 -7.52 2.07 -1.59
N ALA A 129 -6.45 1.88 -0.83
CA ALA A 129 -5.41 0.92 -1.13
C ALA A 129 -5.81 -0.44 -0.55
N VAL A 130 -5.74 -1.47 -1.38
CA VAL A 130 -5.95 -2.89 -1.03
C VAL A 130 -4.63 -3.60 -1.31
N LEU A 131 -3.92 -3.95 -0.23
CA LEU A 131 -2.54 -4.44 -0.29
C LEU A 131 -2.49 -5.87 0.25
N HIS A 132 -2.07 -6.84 -0.58
CA HIS A 132 -1.89 -8.23 -0.17
C HIS A 132 -0.40 -8.59 -0.12
N TYR A 133 0.06 -9.00 1.05
CA TYR A 133 1.41 -9.50 1.29
C TYR A 133 1.54 -10.96 0.83
N LEU A 134 2.45 -11.24 -0.11
CA LEU A 134 2.51 -12.53 -0.80
C LEU A 134 3.62 -13.44 -0.26
N ASN A 135 4.87 -13.01 -0.38
CA ASN A 135 6.01 -13.88 -0.10
C ASN A 135 6.16 -14.19 1.39
N SER A 136 6.71 -15.37 1.67
CA SER A 136 7.21 -15.71 3.01
C SER A 136 8.52 -15.00 3.30
N GLY A 137 8.78 -14.66 4.56
CA GLY A 137 10.03 -14.06 5.00
C GLY A 137 9.81 -12.96 6.01
N SER A 138 10.91 -12.40 6.51
CA SER A 138 10.89 -11.12 7.21
C SER A 138 10.91 -10.02 6.16
N HIS A 139 9.94 -9.13 6.19
CA HIS A 139 9.83 -8.02 5.26
C HIS A 139 9.30 -6.78 5.98
N GLY A 140 9.55 -5.61 5.40
CA GLY A 140 9.12 -4.33 5.95
C GLY A 140 7.61 -4.18 6.09
N ASN A 141 7.19 -3.61 7.21
CA ASN A 141 5.80 -3.32 7.55
C ASN A 141 5.17 -2.25 6.63
N THR A 142 3.87 -2.04 6.75
CA THR A 142 3.25 -0.78 6.31
C THR A 142 3.13 0.15 7.50
N GLY A 143 3.78 1.31 7.45
CA GLY A 143 3.75 2.33 8.48
C GLY A 143 2.80 3.47 8.13
N PHE A 144 2.13 4.01 9.13
CA PHE A 144 1.22 5.15 9.06
C PHE A 144 1.78 6.32 9.84
N PHE A 145 1.74 7.50 9.23
CA PHE A 145 2.46 8.67 9.69
C PHE A 145 1.54 9.85 9.94
N ARG A 146 1.95 10.71 10.86
CA ARG A 146 1.34 12.02 11.10
C ARG A 146 2.32 13.09 10.69
N HIS A 147 1.87 14.06 9.91
CA HIS A 147 2.68 15.23 9.59
C HIS A 147 2.73 16.16 10.81
N ILE A 148 3.89 16.28 11.45
CA ILE A 148 4.07 16.98 12.73
C ILE A 148 3.66 18.46 12.64
N PRO A 149 4.09 19.24 11.62
CA PRO A 149 3.75 20.66 11.54
C PRO A 149 2.25 20.97 11.48
N THR A 150 1.44 20.07 10.92
CA THR A 150 -0.02 20.29 10.77
C THR A 150 -0.87 19.41 11.68
N GLY A 151 -0.28 18.37 12.30
CA GLY A 151 -1.00 17.33 13.02
C GLY A 151 -1.85 16.41 12.14
N TYR A 152 -1.70 16.45 10.80
CA TYR A 152 -2.55 15.68 9.90
C TYR A 152 -2.10 14.23 9.77
N GLU A 153 -3.03 13.30 9.90
CA GLU A 153 -2.85 11.88 9.56
C GLU A 153 -3.44 11.59 8.19
N ARG A 154 -4.51 12.32 7.83
CA ARG A 154 -5.19 12.23 6.54
C ARG A 154 -5.18 13.55 5.77
N ILE A 155 -4.95 13.46 4.46
CA ILE A 155 -4.88 14.60 3.54
C ILE A 155 -6.12 14.61 2.63
N SER A 156 -7.22 15.23 3.08
CA SER A 156 -8.40 15.48 2.24
C SER A 156 -8.18 16.61 1.23
N ASP A 157 -9.11 16.79 0.29
CA ASP A 157 -9.06 17.90 -0.68
C ASP A 157 -8.92 19.27 0.02
N SER A 158 -9.67 19.47 1.11
CA SER A 158 -9.62 20.69 1.93
C SER A 158 -8.32 20.86 2.74
N ARG A 159 -7.54 19.79 2.94
CA ARG A 159 -6.27 19.82 3.69
C ARG A 159 -5.04 19.87 2.79
N SER A 160 -5.17 19.46 1.52
CA SER A 160 -4.06 19.25 0.59
C SER A 160 -3.18 20.49 0.41
N GLU A 161 -3.77 21.66 0.16
CA GLU A 161 -3.01 22.90 -0.04
C GLU A 161 -2.23 23.31 1.22
N HIS A 162 -2.87 23.23 2.39
CA HIS A 162 -2.23 23.53 3.67
C HIS A 162 -1.10 22.54 3.99
N TYR A 163 -1.32 21.24 3.74
CA TYR A 163 -0.29 20.22 3.90
C TYR A 163 0.92 20.49 2.99
N VAL A 164 0.70 20.68 1.69
CA VAL A 164 1.80 20.88 0.72
C VAL A 164 2.59 22.14 1.02
N SER A 165 1.91 23.25 1.37
CA SER A 165 2.58 24.50 1.74
C SER A 165 3.38 24.37 3.04
N SER A 166 2.83 23.71 4.06
CA SER A 166 3.50 23.45 5.33
C SER A 166 4.73 22.53 5.17
N ALA A 167 4.60 21.43 4.42
CA ALA A 167 5.72 20.52 4.15
C ALA A 167 6.85 21.21 3.37
N LYS A 168 6.51 22.06 2.39
CA LYS A 168 7.51 22.87 1.66
C LYS A 168 8.21 23.88 2.57
N ALA A 169 7.47 24.56 3.44
CA ALA A 169 8.04 25.51 4.40
C ALA A 169 9.00 24.80 5.36
N PHE A 170 8.63 23.62 5.87
CA PHE A 170 9.48 22.82 6.73
C PHE A 170 10.81 22.45 6.05
N ILE A 171 10.75 21.97 4.79
CA ILE A 171 11.95 21.64 4.00
C ILE A 171 12.81 22.90 3.74
N ALA A 172 12.19 24.03 3.41
CA ALA A 172 12.92 25.27 3.17
C ALA A 172 13.69 25.77 4.40
N GLU A 173 13.15 25.52 5.61
CA GLU A 173 13.77 25.91 6.88
C GLU A 173 14.81 24.89 7.39
N ASN A 174 14.53 23.59 7.21
CA ASN A 174 15.31 22.51 7.85
C ASN A 174 16.22 21.73 6.88
N GLY A 175 16.11 21.99 5.57
CA GLY A 175 16.79 21.26 4.52
C GLY A 175 15.99 20.03 4.03
N ASP A 176 16.49 19.43 2.94
CA ASP A 176 15.91 18.22 2.37
C ASP A 176 16.01 17.03 3.35
N PRO A 177 15.03 16.11 3.38
CA PRO A 177 15.17 14.84 4.08
C PRO A 177 16.41 14.08 3.59
N MET A 178 17.00 13.29 4.49
CA MET A 178 18.07 12.37 4.12
C MET A 178 17.61 11.43 3.01
N GLN A 179 18.49 11.15 2.05
CA GLN A 179 18.21 10.26 0.92
C GLN A 179 18.15 8.79 1.35
N LYS A 180 17.06 8.41 2.03
CA LYS A 180 16.82 7.07 2.57
C LYS A 180 15.32 6.81 2.68
N TYR A 181 14.94 5.54 2.77
CA TYR A 181 13.57 5.16 3.11
C TYR A 181 13.20 5.68 4.50
N VAL A 182 11.96 6.17 4.63
CA VAL A 182 11.39 6.57 5.91
C VAL A 182 10.92 5.33 6.67
N THR A 183 11.59 5.03 7.78
CA THR A 183 11.34 3.83 8.59
C THR A 183 11.08 4.13 10.07
N CYS A 184 11.13 5.40 10.47
CA CYS A 184 10.88 5.84 11.83
C CYS A 184 10.44 7.31 11.87
N SER A 185 10.00 7.77 13.05
CA SER A 185 9.69 9.17 13.29
C SER A 185 10.92 10.07 13.16
N ASP A 186 10.72 11.29 12.69
CA ASP A 186 11.69 12.37 12.70
C ASP A 186 11.03 13.70 13.12
N LYS A 187 11.62 14.84 12.76
CA LYS A 187 11.07 16.16 13.09
C LYS A 187 9.90 16.58 12.20
N HIS A 188 9.74 15.93 11.04
CA HIS A 188 8.75 16.27 10.02
C HIS A 188 7.54 15.32 10.10
N TYR A 189 7.76 14.03 10.38
CA TYR A 189 6.72 13.02 10.49
C TYR A 189 6.89 12.14 11.72
N GLU A 190 5.76 11.79 12.32
CA GLU A 190 5.66 10.82 13.41
C GLU A 190 5.10 9.51 12.86
N LEU A 191 5.85 8.41 12.99
CA LEU A 191 5.35 7.05 12.79
C LEU A 191 4.55 6.66 14.03
N TYR A 192 3.22 6.59 13.92
CA TYR A 192 2.33 6.33 15.06
C TYR A 192 1.68 4.94 15.02
N HIS A 193 1.73 4.25 13.87
CA HIS A 193 1.17 2.91 13.75
C HIS A 193 1.87 2.12 12.64
N GLU A 194 1.96 0.80 12.83
CA GLU A 194 2.51 -0.13 11.85
C GLU A 194 1.63 -1.37 11.76
N VAL A 195 1.43 -1.87 10.55
CA VAL A 195 0.87 -3.20 10.31
C VAL A 195 1.99 -4.12 9.86
N GLU A 196 2.21 -5.14 10.69
CA GLU A 196 3.24 -6.15 10.45
C GLU A 196 3.06 -6.84 9.09
N TYR A 197 4.16 -6.98 8.34
CA TYR A 197 4.16 -7.82 7.15
C TYR A 197 3.94 -9.29 7.54
N LYS A 198 2.87 -9.88 7.02
CA LYS A 198 2.57 -11.30 7.21
C LYS A 198 2.15 -11.92 5.88
N PRO A 199 2.73 -13.06 5.46
CA PRO A 199 2.30 -13.71 4.22
C PRO A 199 0.82 -14.07 4.28
N ASN A 200 0.10 -13.89 3.17
CA ASN A 200 -1.35 -14.12 3.05
C ASN A 200 -2.22 -13.18 3.93
N ARG A 201 -1.66 -12.05 4.39
CA ARG A 201 -2.40 -10.94 4.98
C ARG A 201 -2.74 -9.90 3.94
N LEU A 202 -3.99 -9.45 3.95
CA LEU A 202 -4.45 -8.31 3.18
C LEU A 202 -4.82 -7.16 4.10
N ILE A 203 -4.38 -5.95 3.75
CA ILE A 203 -4.72 -4.73 4.47
C ILE A 203 -5.46 -3.76 3.54
N ILE A 204 -6.43 -3.04 4.09
CA ILE A 204 -7.22 -2.05 3.37
C ILE A 204 -7.29 -0.77 4.18
N TYR A 205 -6.89 0.35 3.57
CA TYR A 205 -6.87 1.65 4.22
C TYR A 205 -7.20 2.77 3.23
N PRO A 206 -7.75 3.91 3.69
CA PRO A 206 -7.98 5.07 2.83
C PRO A 206 -6.66 5.58 2.24
N GLY A 207 -6.59 5.78 0.92
CA GLY A 207 -5.35 6.25 0.29
C GLY A 207 -5.01 7.71 0.60
N ASN A 208 -5.89 8.42 1.32
CA ASN A 208 -5.57 9.74 1.84
C ASN A 208 -4.86 9.71 3.21
N LEU A 209 -4.59 8.53 3.79
CA LEU A 209 -3.69 8.40 4.94
C LEU A 209 -2.23 8.60 4.50
N LEU A 210 -1.46 9.31 5.31
CA LEU A 210 0.00 9.36 5.17
C LEU A 210 0.59 8.01 5.57
N HIS A 211 1.33 7.40 4.65
CA HIS A 211 1.88 6.07 4.83
C HIS A 211 3.19 5.86 4.06
N SER A 212 3.92 4.81 4.42
CA SER A 212 5.11 4.33 3.71
C SER A 212 5.35 2.85 4.01
N THR A 213 6.17 2.19 3.20
CA THR A 213 6.75 0.91 3.61
C THR A 213 7.86 1.17 4.62
N ILE A 214 7.86 0.45 5.73
CA ILE A 214 8.97 0.44 6.70
C ILE A 214 10.04 -0.52 6.17
N VAL A 215 10.74 -0.07 5.12
CA VAL A 215 11.65 -0.89 4.32
C VAL A 215 12.74 -1.50 5.18
N ASP A 216 12.85 -2.82 5.15
CA ASP A 216 14.03 -3.55 5.60
C ASP A 216 15.02 -3.64 4.44
N ILE A 217 16.15 -2.95 4.57
CA ILE A 217 17.14 -2.83 3.50
C ILE A 217 17.80 -4.16 3.13
N ASP A 218 17.81 -5.13 4.06
CA ASP A 218 18.47 -6.42 3.86
C ASP A 218 17.54 -7.42 3.15
N THR A 219 16.22 -7.28 3.33
CA THR A 219 15.24 -8.27 2.83
C THR A 219 14.34 -7.74 1.70
N ASP A 220 14.12 -6.43 1.61
CA ASP A 220 13.07 -5.88 0.74
C ASP A 220 13.58 -5.41 -0.62
N ILE A 221 14.81 -4.89 -0.68
CA ILE A 221 15.41 -4.35 -1.91
C ILE A 221 15.90 -5.51 -2.78
N ASN A 222 14.99 -6.11 -3.54
CA ASN A 222 15.24 -7.30 -4.33
C ASN A 222 14.25 -7.40 -5.50
N SER A 223 14.78 -7.64 -6.71
CA SER A 223 14.01 -7.77 -7.94
C SER A 223 13.47 -9.18 -8.20
N ASP A 224 13.86 -10.18 -7.41
CA ASP A 224 13.36 -11.55 -7.54
C ASP A 224 11.98 -11.69 -6.87
N PRO A 225 10.91 -11.95 -7.66
CA PRO A 225 9.56 -12.13 -7.12
C PRO A 225 9.42 -13.33 -6.17
N LYS A 226 10.40 -14.23 -6.09
CA LYS A 226 10.36 -15.39 -5.20
C LYS A 226 10.78 -15.07 -3.77
N CYS A 227 11.65 -14.09 -3.57
CA CYS A 227 12.26 -13.81 -2.26
C CYS A 227 12.26 -12.32 -1.88
N GLY A 228 12.07 -11.40 -2.82
CA GLY A 228 11.87 -10.00 -2.49
C GLY A 228 10.53 -9.76 -1.82
N ARG A 229 10.32 -8.52 -1.34
CA ARG A 229 9.05 -8.10 -0.73
C ARG A 229 7.95 -7.99 -1.79
N LEU A 230 7.42 -9.13 -2.22
CA LEU A 230 6.38 -9.21 -3.23
C LEU A 230 5.03 -8.86 -2.61
N THR A 231 4.37 -7.88 -3.22
CA THR A 231 3.04 -7.42 -2.82
C THR A 231 2.13 -7.30 -4.03
N ALA A 232 0.84 -7.58 -3.85
CA ALA A 232 -0.20 -7.26 -4.82
C ALA A 232 -0.93 -6.00 -4.35
N ASN A 233 -0.77 -4.93 -5.12
CA ASN A 233 -1.28 -3.60 -4.79
C ASN A 233 -2.43 -3.30 -5.73
N MET A 234 -3.60 -3.06 -5.15
CA MET A 234 -4.85 -2.86 -5.85
C MET A 234 -5.46 -1.57 -5.33
N PHE A 235 -5.66 -0.56 -6.18
CA PHE A 235 -6.35 0.65 -5.76
C PHE A 235 -7.80 0.63 -6.25
N ILE A 236 -8.71 1.19 -5.46
CA ILE A 236 -10.10 1.31 -5.85
C ILE A 236 -10.63 2.70 -5.54
N ASP A 237 -11.45 3.22 -6.45
CA ASP A 237 -12.23 4.43 -6.26
C ASP A 237 -13.71 4.07 -6.16
N PHE A 238 -14.47 4.82 -5.38
CA PHE A 238 -15.92 4.87 -5.49
C PHE A 238 -16.36 6.21 -6.08
N GLN A 239 -17.06 6.16 -7.21
CA GLN A 239 -17.48 7.33 -8.01
C GLN A 239 -18.92 7.21 -8.51
#